data_AF-U2FWX3-F1
#
_entry.id   AF-U2FWX3-F1
#
_cell.length_a   1.000
_cell.length_b   1.000
_cell.length_c   1.000
_cell.angle_alpha   90.00
_cell.angle_beta   90.00
_cell.angle_gamma   90.00
#
_symmetry.space_group_name_H-M   'P 1'
#
loop_
_entity.id
_entity.type
_entity.pdbx_description
1 polymer ?
#
loop_
_entity_poly.entity_id
_entity_poly.type
_entity_poly.pdbx_seq_one_letter_code
_entity_poly.pdbx_strand_id
1 'polypeptide(L)'
;MIVRFKDGLRGHNSLQQLAVVAAATVLLGGCSAAISTTNAAADAARTVTKGVLASSRASTDASVTEPNTPRYRQTVAFVDSQRDPLRREAALGQGEHIDALADLLDTRRAELGRWMQANHGELFVAEHDAESIVARLQARRG
;
A
#
# COMPACT_ATOMS: atom_id res chain seq x y z
N MET A 1 -20.37 -68.44 30.48
CA MET A 1 -21.30 -68.05 29.41
C MET A 1 -20.81 -66.74 28.80
N ILE A 2 -20.19 -66.85 27.62
CA ILE A 2 -20.17 -65.91 26.48
C ILE A 2 -19.85 -64.43 26.75
N VAL A 3 -18.61 -64.09 26.38
CA VAL A 3 -18.14 -62.75 26.00
C VAL A 3 -18.94 -62.23 24.79
N ARG A 4 -19.42 -60.98 24.83
CA ARG A 4 -19.85 -60.25 23.63
C ARG A 4 -19.17 -58.89 23.58
N PHE A 5 -17.97 -58.92 22.99
CA PHE A 5 -17.36 -57.83 22.25
C PHE A 5 -18.37 -57.30 21.23
N LYS A 6 -18.71 -56.01 21.30
CA LYS A 6 -19.45 -55.32 20.26
C LYS A 6 -18.42 -54.59 19.40
N ASP A 7 -17.86 -55.33 18.46
CA ASP A 7 -17.12 -54.81 17.32
C ASP A 7 -17.98 -53.78 16.56
N GLY A 8 -17.40 -52.60 16.37
CA GLY A 8 -17.93 -51.52 15.54
C GLY A 8 -16.84 -50.92 14.66
N LEU A 9 -15.91 -51.74 14.17
CA LEU A 9 -14.96 -51.40 13.11
C LEU A 9 -15.46 -52.01 11.79
N ARG A 10 -16.06 -51.19 10.92
CA ARG A 10 -16.05 -51.33 9.44
C ARG A 10 -16.95 -50.27 8.81
N GLY A 11 -16.43 -49.05 8.69
CA GLY A 11 -16.90 -48.11 7.68
C GLY A 11 -16.12 -48.39 6.40
N HIS A 12 -16.83 -48.92 5.42
CA HIS A 12 -16.29 -49.45 4.17
C HIS A 12 -15.58 -48.38 3.33
N ASN A 13 -14.49 -48.82 2.73
CA ASN A 13 -13.82 -48.16 1.62
C ASN A 13 -14.72 -48.13 0.37
N SER A 14 -14.48 -47.13 -0.46
CA SER A 14 -14.77 -47.08 -1.90
C SER A 14 -16.15 -46.64 -2.40
N LEU A 15 -16.11 -45.40 -2.89
CA LEU A 15 -16.66 -44.93 -4.17
C LEU A 15 -18.18 -44.66 -4.28
N GLN A 16 -18.42 -43.38 -4.61
CA GLN A 16 -19.51 -42.79 -5.40
C GLN A 16 -20.42 -41.81 -4.67
N GLN A 17 -20.61 -40.69 -5.36
CA GLN A 17 -21.61 -39.63 -5.19
C GLN A 17 -21.15 -38.45 -4.30
N LEU A 18 -20.49 -37.43 -4.89
CA LEU A 18 -21.13 -36.33 -5.63
C LEU A 18 -22.32 -35.75 -4.87
N ALA A 19 -22.15 -34.58 -4.25
CA ALA A 19 -22.99 -33.41 -4.54
C ALA A 19 -22.56 -32.18 -3.72
N VAL A 20 -21.96 -31.24 -4.45
CA VAL A 20 -22.25 -29.80 -4.43
C VAL A 20 -22.07 -29.05 -3.10
N VAL A 21 -20.88 -28.49 -2.94
CA VAL A 21 -20.65 -27.27 -2.14
C VAL A 21 -21.37 -26.11 -2.84
N ALA A 22 -22.46 -25.65 -2.26
CA ALA A 22 -23.11 -24.40 -2.62
C ALA A 22 -22.52 -23.28 -1.75
N ALA A 23 -21.69 -22.42 -2.33
CA ALA A 23 -21.45 -21.07 -1.79
C ALA A 23 -20.90 -20.13 -2.87
N ALA A 24 -21.79 -19.26 -3.33
CA ALA A 24 -21.57 -17.91 -3.87
C ALA A 24 -20.57 -17.74 -5.02
N THR A 25 -21.12 -17.74 -6.23
CA THR A 25 -20.56 -17.10 -7.42
C THR A 25 -20.38 -15.59 -7.22
N VAL A 26 -19.14 -15.15 -7.01
CA VAL A 26 -18.72 -13.80 -7.42
C VAL A 26 -18.02 -13.93 -8.76
N LEU A 27 -18.79 -13.69 -9.82
CA LEU A 27 -18.26 -13.38 -11.15
C LEU A 27 -17.64 -11.97 -11.11
N LEU A 28 -16.35 -11.88 -10.82
CA LEU A 28 -15.53 -10.74 -11.24
C LEU A 28 -14.73 -11.21 -12.47
N GLY A 29 -15.17 -10.71 -13.62
CA GLY A 29 -14.56 -11.00 -14.91
C GLY A 29 -13.06 -10.68 -14.90
N GLY A 30 -12.29 -11.66 -15.35
CA GLY A 30 -10.84 -11.56 -15.48
C GLY A 30 -10.22 -12.90 -15.85
N CYS A 31 -10.67 -13.50 -16.95
CA CYS A 31 -9.93 -14.58 -17.59
C CYS A 31 -8.55 -14.05 -18.00
N SER A 32 -7.51 -14.45 -17.28
CA SER A 32 -6.16 -14.57 -17.84
C SER A 32 -5.38 -15.60 -17.03
N ALA A 33 -5.27 -16.77 -17.64
CA ALA A 33 -4.14 -17.69 -17.55
C ALA A 33 -3.24 -17.55 -16.32
N ALA A 34 -3.38 -18.48 -15.39
CA ALA A 34 -2.31 -18.87 -14.50
C ALA A 34 -1.16 -19.46 -15.34
N ILE A 35 -0.24 -18.63 -15.86
CA ILE A 35 1.17 -18.94 -16.19
C ILE A 35 1.94 -17.60 -16.24
N SER A 36 2.88 -17.43 -15.31
CA SER A 36 4.00 -16.47 -15.35
C SER A 36 3.70 -14.96 -15.48
N THR A 37 3.41 -14.28 -14.37
CA THR A 37 3.39 -12.80 -14.37
C THR A 37 3.86 -12.14 -13.06
N THR A 38 4.98 -12.59 -12.49
CA THR A 38 5.60 -11.88 -11.35
C THR A 38 6.19 -10.51 -11.74
N ASN A 39 6.37 -10.21 -13.04
CA ASN A 39 6.97 -8.94 -13.49
C ASN A 39 5.96 -7.85 -13.94
N ALA A 40 4.74 -8.19 -14.36
CA ALA A 40 3.79 -7.16 -14.84
C ALA A 40 3.11 -6.38 -13.70
N ALA A 41 3.04 -6.92 -12.48
CA ALA A 41 2.57 -6.16 -11.32
C ALA A 41 3.55 -5.03 -10.96
N ALA A 42 4.86 -5.27 -11.10
CA ALA A 42 5.88 -4.25 -10.91
C ALA A 42 5.84 -3.19 -12.03
N ASP A 43 5.59 -3.59 -13.29
CA ASP A 43 5.47 -2.64 -14.40
C ASP A 43 4.14 -1.87 -14.40
N ALA A 44 3.02 -2.47 -13.97
CA ALA A 44 1.75 -1.77 -13.82
C ALA A 44 1.81 -0.76 -12.65
N ALA A 45 2.42 -1.13 -11.52
CA ALA A 45 2.68 -0.19 -10.43
C ALA A 45 3.60 0.95 -10.91
N ARG A 46 4.71 0.63 -11.59
CA ARG A 46 5.59 1.64 -12.18
C ARG A 46 4.91 2.50 -13.24
N THR A 47 3.94 1.99 -13.99
CA THR A 47 3.22 2.75 -15.02
C THR A 47 2.22 3.70 -14.42
N VAL A 48 1.55 3.33 -13.31
CA VAL A 48 0.71 4.26 -12.55
C VAL A 48 1.56 5.35 -11.90
N THR A 49 2.69 5.00 -11.28
CA THR A 49 3.62 5.97 -10.67
C THR A 49 4.26 6.88 -11.74
N LYS A 50 4.68 6.34 -12.89
CA LYS A 50 5.20 7.13 -14.02
C LYS A 50 4.12 7.97 -14.70
N GLY A 51 2.86 7.52 -14.74
CA GLY A 51 1.75 8.25 -15.33
C GLY A 51 1.41 9.53 -14.55
N VAL A 52 1.48 9.47 -13.22
CA VAL A 52 1.34 10.65 -12.36
C VAL A 52 2.56 11.57 -12.49
N LEU A 53 3.77 11.02 -12.58
CA LEU A 53 5.01 11.80 -12.72
C LEU A 53 5.18 12.44 -14.11
N ALA A 54 4.73 11.80 -15.19
CA ALA A 54 4.84 12.31 -16.56
C ALA A 54 3.93 13.52 -16.82
N SER A 55 2.79 13.59 -16.12
CA SER A 55 1.91 14.78 -16.13
C SER A 55 2.56 16.00 -15.44
N SER A 56 3.62 15.80 -14.64
CA SER A 56 4.21 16.84 -13.78
C SER A 56 5.43 17.55 -14.38
N ARG A 57 5.82 17.26 -15.64
CA ARG A 57 6.96 17.92 -16.31
C ARG A 57 6.63 19.25 -16.99
N ALA A 58 5.41 19.76 -16.84
CA ALA A 58 5.03 21.06 -17.36
C ALA A 58 5.08 22.13 -16.26
N SER A 59 6.12 22.97 -16.29
CA SER A 59 6.37 24.18 -15.49
C SER A 59 6.69 24.00 -14.00
N THR A 60 7.52 24.78 -13.32
CA THR A 60 8.63 25.73 -13.55
C THR A 60 9.12 26.00 -12.13
N ASP A 61 10.43 26.15 -11.94
CA ASP A 61 11.10 26.85 -10.83
C ASP A 61 10.14 27.50 -9.80
N ALA A 62 9.76 26.76 -8.77
CA ALA A 62 8.95 27.28 -7.67
C ALA A 62 9.68 26.97 -6.38
N SER A 63 10.50 27.95 -6.00
CA SER A 63 11.13 28.02 -4.69
C SER A 63 10.09 27.80 -3.60
N VAL A 64 10.47 26.95 -2.68
CA VAL A 64 9.59 26.26 -1.74
C VAL A 64 9.39 27.17 -0.55
N THR A 65 8.14 27.45 -0.19
CA THR A 65 7.55 27.57 1.17
C THR A 65 6.37 28.54 1.12
N GLU A 66 5.20 28.07 0.69
CA GLU A 66 3.90 28.69 0.98
C GLU A 66 2.79 27.69 0.58
N PRO A 67 1.64 27.66 1.28
CA PRO A 67 0.56 26.69 1.03
C PRO A 67 -0.10 26.83 -0.36
N ASN A 68 0.26 27.85 -1.14
CA ASN A 68 -0.33 28.14 -2.45
C ASN A 68 0.50 27.66 -3.66
N THR A 69 1.63 26.98 -3.44
CA THR A 69 2.44 26.47 -4.56
C THR A 69 1.83 25.18 -5.17
N PRO A 70 1.96 24.96 -6.48
CA PRO A 70 1.56 23.68 -7.11
C PRO A 70 2.21 22.47 -6.44
N ARG A 71 3.48 22.61 -6.04
CA ARG A 71 4.26 21.57 -5.36
C ARG A 71 3.71 21.23 -3.97
N TYR A 72 3.30 22.24 -3.18
CA TYR A 72 2.64 22.00 -1.90
C TYR A 72 1.33 21.22 -2.09
N ARG A 73 0.45 21.67 -2.99
CA ARG A 73 -0.80 20.98 -3.30
C ARG A 73 -0.60 19.54 -3.78
N GLN A 74 0.42 19.32 -4.62
CA GLN A 74 0.80 17.97 -5.05
C GLN A 74 1.28 17.09 -3.89
N THR A 75 2.05 17.66 -2.96
CA THR A 75 2.53 16.92 -1.79
C THR A 75 1.37 16.55 -0.86
N VAL A 76 0.42 17.46 -0.64
CA VAL A 76 -0.81 17.19 0.15
C VAL A 76 -1.63 16.07 -0.50
N ALA A 77 -1.90 16.16 -1.80
CA ALA A 77 -2.65 15.12 -2.51
C ALA A 77 -1.94 13.76 -2.50
N PHE A 78 -0.61 13.75 -2.57
CA PHE A 78 0.18 12.53 -2.43
C PHE A 78 0.03 11.93 -1.03
N VAL A 79 0.22 12.73 0.03
CA VAL A 79 0.10 12.27 1.41
C VAL A 79 -1.31 11.76 1.72
N ASP A 80 -2.34 12.42 1.20
CA ASP A 80 -3.74 12.01 1.35
C ASP A 80 -3.99 10.65 0.69
N SER A 81 -3.64 10.51 -0.59
CA SER A 81 -3.87 9.27 -1.35
C SER A 81 -3.00 8.09 -0.89
N GLN A 82 -1.82 8.36 -0.33
CA GLN A 82 -0.84 7.36 0.09
C GLN A 82 -0.72 7.25 1.62
N ARG A 83 -1.70 7.75 2.39
CA ARG A 83 -1.60 7.84 3.86
C ARG A 83 -1.31 6.50 4.52
N ASP A 84 -2.02 5.45 4.14
CA ASP A 84 -1.85 4.11 4.70
C ASP A 84 -0.48 3.47 4.38
N PRO A 85 -0.02 3.42 3.10
CA PRO A 85 1.32 2.94 2.81
C PRO A 85 2.41 3.81 3.45
N LEU A 86 2.28 5.14 3.41
CA LEU A 86 3.22 6.05 4.08
C LEU A 86 3.31 5.78 5.58
N ARG A 87 2.19 5.53 6.26
CA ARG A 87 2.18 5.20 7.69
C ARG A 87 2.94 3.89 7.96
N ARG A 88 2.78 2.86 7.13
CA ARG A 88 3.49 1.59 7.30
C ARG A 88 4.98 1.73 7.04
N GLU A 89 5.34 2.40 5.94
CA GLU A 89 6.74 2.62 5.55
C GLU A 89 7.46 3.56 6.51
N ALA A 90 6.77 4.56 7.06
CA ALA A 90 7.34 5.48 8.04
C ALA A 90 7.75 4.74 9.31
N ALA A 91 7.00 3.72 9.75
CA ALA A 91 7.41 2.89 10.88
C ALA A 91 8.74 2.13 10.60
N LEU A 92 9.00 1.79 9.34
CA LEU A 92 10.24 1.15 8.89
C LEU A 92 11.36 2.16 8.57
N GLY A 93 11.02 3.45 8.42
CA GLY A 93 11.93 4.50 8.00
C GLY A 93 12.39 4.40 6.54
N GLN A 94 11.73 3.58 5.72
CA GLN A 94 12.07 3.35 4.32
C GLN A 94 10.88 2.79 3.54
N GLY A 95 10.86 3.01 2.24
CA GLY A 95 9.85 2.47 1.33
C GLY A 95 9.68 3.33 0.08
N GLU A 96 8.93 2.82 -0.90
CA GLU A 96 8.76 3.48 -2.19
C GLU A 96 8.01 4.82 -2.05
N HIS A 97 7.05 4.89 -1.14
CA HIS A 97 6.24 6.10 -0.94
C HIS A 97 7.04 7.15 -0.18
N ILE A 98 7.92 6.75 0.73
CA ILE A 98 8.90 7.66 1.36
C ILE A 98 9.88 8.20 0.32
N ASP A 99 10.36 7.36 -0.60
CA ASP A 99 11.26 7.77 -1.67
C ASP A 99 10.59 8.80 -2.60
N ALA A 100 9.36 8.51 -3.02
CA ALA A 100 8.56 9.43 -3.84
C ALA A 100 8.24 10.74 -3.11
N LEU A 101 7.93 10.67 -1.80
CA LEU A 101 7.71 11.86 -0.97
C LEU A 101 8.99 12.68 -0.82
N ALA A 102 10.15 12.03 -0.71
CA ALA A 102 11.44 12.72 -0.64
C ALA A 102 11.75 13.48 -1.93
N ASP A 103 11.45 12.88 -3.08
CA ASP A 103 11.60 13.52 -4.40
C ASP A 103 10.62 14.72 -4.53
N LEU A 104 9.37 14.57 -4.07
CA LEU A 104 8.40 15.68 -4.01
C LEU A 104 8.84 16.80 -3.07
N LEU A 105 9.48 16.47 -1.95
CA LEU A 105 9.98 17.44 -0.98
C LEU A 105 11.39 17.94 -1.29
N ASP A 106 12.05 17.51 -2.37
CA ASP A 106 13.46 17.85 -2.65
C ASP A 106 14.38 17.64 -1.42
N THR A 107 14.30 16.45 -0.83
CA THR A 107 15.09 16.07 0.33
C THR A 107 15.71 14.69 0.15
N ARG A 108 16.68 14.35 1.00
CA ARG A 108 17.35 13.05 0.95
C ARG A 108 16.45 11.97 1.54
N ARG A 109 16.22 10.91 0.77
CA ARG A 109 15.40 9.74 1.14
C ARG A 109 15.73 9.17 2.52
N ALA A 110 17.01 8.89 2.77
CA ALA A 110 17.47 8.34 4.05
C ALA A 110 17.30 9.33 5.23
N GLU A 111 17.27 10.63 4.95
CA GLU A 111 17.08 11.66 5.98
C GLU A 111 15.59 11.82 6.32
N LEU A 112 14.75 11.81 5.29
CA LEU A 112 13.30 11.83 5.44
C LEU A 112 12.80 10.59 6.16
N GLY A 113 13.22 9.41 5.70
CA GLY A 113 12.80 8.13 6.27
C GLY A 113 13.13 7.99 7.76
N ARG A 114 14.38 8.28 8.16
CA ARG A 114 14.78 8.27 9.57
C ARG A 114 13.97 9.26 10.42
N TRP A 115 13.70 10.44 9.88
CA TRP A 115 12.89 11.43 10.60
C TRP A 115 11.44 10.99 10.74
N MET A 116 10.83 10.48 9.67
CA MET A 116 9.45 9.96 9.70
C MET A 116 9.31 8.79 10.67
N GLN A 117 10.34 7.94 10.78
CA GLN A 117 10.37 6.86 11.76
C GLN A 117 10.43 7.39 13.19
N ALA A 118 11.32 8.35 13.48
CA ALA A 118 11.44 8.94 14.81
C ALA A 118 10.18 9.71 15.24
N ASN A 119 9.43 10.27 14.29
CA ASN A 119 8.23 11.07 14.53
C ASN A 119 6.93 10.33 14.15
N HIS A 120 6.99 9.01 13.94
CA HIS A 120 5.89 8.22 13.37
C HIS A 120 4.57 8.40 14.14
N GLY A 121 4.65 8.26 15.47
CA GLY A 121 3.50 8.35 16.35
C GLY A 121 2.85 9.73 16.37
N GLU A 122 3.63 10.81 16.18
CA GLU A 122 3.10 12.17 16.09
C GLU A 122 2.52 12.45 14.69
N LEU A 123 3.19 12.00 13.64
CA LEU A 123 2.77 12.27 12.26
C LEU A 123 1.41 11.65 11.94
N PHE A 124 1.15 10.43 12.39
CA PHE A 124 -0.01 9.65 11.97
C PHE A 124 -1.06 9.46 13.07
N VAL A 125 -1.20 10.43 13.99
CA VAL A 125 -2.38 10.51 14.87
C VAL A 125 -3.65 10.69 14.03
N ALA A 126 -4.78 10.20 14.55
CA ALA A 126 -6.04 10.17 13.80
C ALA A 126 -6.51 11.58 13.39
N GLU A 127 -6.20 12.57 14.22
CA GLU A 127 -6.57 13.98 14.09
C GLU A 127 -5.76 14.75 13.04
N HIS A 128 -4.63 14.21 12.56
CA HIS A 128 -3.84 14.89 11.53
C HIS A 128 -4.34 14.55 10.12
N ASP A 129 -4.81 15.57 9.42
CA ASP A 129 -5.06 15.51 7.98
C ASP A 129 -3.76 15.63 7.16
N ALA A 130 -3.86 15.43 5.85
CA ALA A 130 -2.72 15.47 4.95
C ALA A 130 -2.02 16.84 4.97
N GLU A 131 -2.77 17.94 5.09
CA GLU A 131 -2.21 19.29 5.20
C GLU A 131 -1.37 19.46 6.46
N SER A 132 -1.85 18.99 7.61
CA SER A 132 -1.11 19.02 8.88
C SER A 132 0.18 18.20 8.83
N ILE A 133 0.15 17.04 8.15
CA ILE A 133 1.34 16.21 7.94
C ILE A 133 2.35 16.95 7.05
N VAL A 134 1.90 17.52 5.92
CA VAL A 134 2.78 18.26 5.01
C VAL A 134 3.34 19.53 5.65
N ALA A 135 2.55 20.24 6.46
CA ALA A 135 3.03 21.41 7.20
C ALA A 135 4.20 21.05 8.12
N ARG A 136 4.11 19.93 8.86
CA ARG A 136 5.23 19.42 9.69
C ARG A 136 6.45 19.03 8.86
N LEU A 137 6.22 18.35 7.72
CA LEU A 137 7.30 17.96 6.81
C LEU A 137 8.06 19.18 6.25
N GLN A 138 7.35 20.27 5.96
CA GLN A 138 7.97 21.52 5.49
C GLN A 138 8.66 22.28 6.64
N ALA A 139 8.05 22.33 7.83
CA ALA A 139 8.63 22.98 9.01
C ALA A 139 9.97 22.37 9.43
N ARG A 140 10.20 21.08 9.15
CA ARG A 140 11.48 20.40 9.34
C ARG A 140 12.60 20.91 8.42
N ARG A 141 12.26 21.41 7.23
CA ARG A 141 13.23 21.76 6.17
C ARG A 141 13.79 23.18 6.30
N GLY A 142 13.09 24.07 6.99
CA GLY A 142 13.52 25.43 7.30
C GLY A 142 14.18 25.51 8.66
#